data_AF-A0A8G1X2F3-F1
#
_entry.id   AF-A0A8G1X2F3-F1
#
_cell.length_a   1.000
_cell.length_b   1.000
_cell.length_c   1.000
_cell.angle_alpha   90.00
_cell.angle_beta   90.00
_cell.angle_gamma   90.00
#
_symmetry.space_group_name_H-M   'P 1'
#
loop_
_entity.id
_entity.type
_entity.pdbx_description
1 polymer ?
#
loop_
_entity_poly.entity_id
_entity_poly.type
_entity_poly.pdbx_seq_one_letter_code
_entity_poly.pdbx_strand_id
1 'polypeptide(L)'
;MSFDEAGFTRSSELARALGQREFWPWSEIHEFGFRYTQAVFPDPWSGDYMEGLWFLRVPSDGGGLMAMEFDEATLDAERLPPALQRNMPGLDMNALRAGLAAAARGPRNFEDSGEWVAWRRAAATPGPGPA
;
A
#
# COMPACT_ATOMS: atom_id res chain seq x y z
N MET A 1 0.18 -13.27 -3.58
CA MET A 1 -0.59 -12.10 -3.13
C MET A 1 -1.82 -11.95 -4.01
N SER A 2 -2.99 -11.63 -3.47
CA SER A 2 -4.23 -11.46 -4.23
C SER A 2 -5.12 -10.38 -3.64
N PHE A 3 -5.90 -9.76 -4.52
CA PHE A 3 -7.03 -8.91 -4.18
C PHE A 3 -8.30 -9.55 -4.74
N ASP A 4 -9.22 -9.92 -3.87
CA ASP A 4 -10.48 -10.56 -4.24
C ASP A 4 -11.67 -9.88 -3.55
N GLU A 5 -12.87 -10.44 -3.71
CA GLU A 5 -14.08 -9.86 -3.13
C GLU A 5 -14.05 -9.79 -1.59
N ALA A 6 -13.33 -10.70 -0.93
CA ALA A 6 -13.27 -10.76 0.52
C ALA A 6 -12.25 -9.75 1.07
N GLY A 7 -11.14 -9.54 0.36
CA GLY A 7 -10.12 -8.60 0.81
C GLY A 7 -8.78 -8.78 0.13
N PHE A 8 -7.76 -8.50 0.92
CA PHE A 8 -6.36 -8.61 0.55
C PHE A 8 -5.73 -9.84 1.22
N THR A 9 -5.07 -10.68 0.43
CA THR A 9 -4.32 -11.83 0.93
C THR A 9 -2.85 -11.74 0.54
N ARG A 10 -1.95 -11.83 1.52
CA ARG A 10 -0.50 -11.98 1.32
C ARG A 10 -0.06 -13.35 1.81
N SER A 11 0.00 -14.30 0.87
CA SER A 11 0.53 -15.64 1.09
C SER A 11 2.05 -15.62 1.25
N SER A 12 2.57 -16.13 2.38
CA SER A 12 3.99 -16.37 2.60
C SER A 12 4.17 -17.61 3.48
N GLU A 13 4.96 -18.59 3.01
CA GLU A 13 5.20 -19.82 3.78
C GLU A 13 5.85 -19.53 5.14
N LEU A 14 6.72 -18.51 5.19
CA LEU A 14 7.33 -18.06 6.43
C LEU A 14 6.31 -17.38 7.36
N ALA A 15 5.44 -16.52 6.82
CA ALA A 15 4.38 -15.88 7.60
C ALA A 15 3.45 -16.94 8.21
N ARG A 16 3.05 -17.94 7.40
CA ARG A 16 2.25 -19.08 7.85
C ARG A 16 2.96 -19.90 8.93
N ALA A 17 4.26 -20.17 8.78
CA ALA A 17 5.05 -20.89 9.79
C ALA A 17 5.18 -20.11 11.10
N LEU A 18 5.18 -18.77 11.04
CA LEU A 18 5.23 -17.89 12.20
C LEU A 18 3.84 -17.55 12.77
N GLY A 19 2.76 -18.14 12.23
CA GLY A 19 1.39 -17.85 12.66
C GLY A 19 0.96 -16.40 12.40
N GLN A 20 1.65 -15.70 11.50
CA GLN A 20 1.30 -14.34 11.15
C GLN A 20 0.02 -14.32 10.31
N ARG A 21 -0.78 -13.27 10.51
CA ARG A 21 -1.97 -13.02 9.71
C ARG A 21 -1.59 -12.86 8.23
N GLU A 22 -2.34 -13.52 7.36
CA GLU A 22 -2.14 -13.47 5.90
C GLU A 22 -3.29 -12.80 5.15
N PHE A 23 -4.43 -12.54 5.81
CA PHE A 23 -5.65 -12.02 5.20
C PHE A 23 -6.19 -10.80 5.94
N TRP A 24 -6.56 -9.76 5.18
CA TRP A 24 -7.23 -8.55 5.68
C TRP A 24 -8.50 -8.29 4.88
N PRO A 25 -9.67 -8.21 5.53
CA PRO A 25 -10.90 -7.84 4.84
C PRO A 25 -10.85 -6.38 4.42
N TRP A 26 -11.60 -6.02 3.38
CA TRP A 26 -11.66 -4.64 2.88
C TRP A 26 -11.97 -3.62 3.98
N SER A 27 -12.82 -3.96 4.95
CA SER A 27 -13.20 -3.09 6.07
C SER A 27 -12.04 -2.63 6.95
N GLU A 28 -10.94 -3.39 6.98
CA GLU A 28 -9.75 -3.07 7.76
C GLU A 28 -8.70 -2.29 6.95
N ILE A 29 -8.90 -2.07 5.65
CA ILE A 29 -7.99 -1.25 4.86
C ILE A 29 -8.39 0.21 5.05
N HIS A 30 -7.47 1.02 5.60
CA HIS A 30 -7.68 2.44 5.89
C HIS A 30 -7.08 3.35 4.84
N GLU A 31 -5.94 2.99 4.27
CA GLU A 31 -5.31 3.78 3.21
C GLU A 31 -4.68 2.87 2.17
N PHE A 32 -4.59 3.39 0.94
CA PHE A 32 -3.87 2.76 -0.17
C PHE A 32 -3.11 3.83 -0.94
N GLY A 33 -1.91 3.49 -1.40
CA GLY A 33 -1.09 4.41 -2.16
C GLY A 33 0.22 3.81 -2.62
N PHE A 34 1.10 4.71 -3.03
CA PHE A 34 2.44 4.41 -3.51
C PHE A 34 3.48 5.19 -2.70
N ARG A 35 4.63 4.59 -2.43
CA ARG A 35 5.76 5.20 -1.74
C ARG A 35 7.01 5.01 -2.58
N TYR A 36 7.80 6.06 -2.69
CA TYR A 36 9.13 6.01 -3.28
C TYR A 36 10.12 6.48 -2.22
N THR A 37 10.96 5.57 -1.74
CA THR A 37 11.81 5.80 -0.56
C THR A 37 13.16 5.12 -0.73
N GLN A 38 14.17 5.59 0.01
CA GLN A 38 15.45 4.90 0.07
C GLN A 38 15.25 3.50 0.67
N ALA A 39 15.87 2.49 0.05
CA ALA A 39 15.90 1.14 0.55
C ALA A 39 16.54 1.10 1.95
N VAL A 40 15.91 0.38 2.88
CA VAL A 40 16.44 0.24 4.25
C VAL A 40 17.74 -0.58 4.25
N PHE A 41 17.88 -1.49 3.30
CA PHE A 41 19.06 -2.33 3.13
C PHE A 41 19.73 -1.97 1.80
N PRO A 42 20.84 -1.21 1.82
CA PRO A 42 21.54 -0.84 0.61
C PRO A 42 22.14 -2.07 -0.08
N ASP A 43 22.21 -2.02 -1.41
CA ASP A 43 22.83 -3.07 -2.20
C ASP A 43 24.36 -3.05 -1.98
N PRO A 44 25.01 -4.17 -1.64
CA PRO A 44 26.45 -4.21 -1.37
C PRO A 44 27.33 -3.76 -2.55
N TRP A 45 26.82 -3.78 -3.79
CA TRP A 45 27.55 -3.41 -5.00
C TRP A 45 27.21 -2.01 -5.51
N SER A 46 25.98 -1.57 -5.34
CA SER A 46 25.43 -0.35 -5.94
C SER A 46 25.25 0.80 -4.93
N GLY A 47 25.33 0.48 -3.64
CA GLY A 47 25.15 1.40 -2.52
C GLY A 47 23.68 1.71 -2.27
N ASP A 48 23.43 2.92 -1.75
CA ASP A 48 22.08 3.42 -1.54
C ASP A 48 21.30 3.50 -2.85
N TYR A 49 20.06 3.07 -2.81
CA TYR A 49 19.12 3.14 -3.91
C TYR A 49 17.70 3.38 -3.40
N MET A 50 16.82 3.77 -4.30
CA MET A 50 15.42 4.05 -4.05
C MET A 50 14.54 2.90 -4.53
N GLU A 51 13.48 2.62 -3.77
CA GLU A 51 12.48 1.59 -4.05
C GLU A 51 11.11 2.22 -4.23
N GLY A 52 10.39 1.75 -5.26
CA GLY A 52 8.96 1.96 -5.42
C GLY A 52 8.17 0.86 -4.72
N LEU A 53 7.25 1.25 -3.86
CA LEU A 53 6.46 0.36 -3.03
C LEU A 53 4.99 0.76 -3.05
N TRP A 54 4.12 -0.17 -3.40
CA TRP A 54 2.71 -0.03 -3.08
C TRP A 54 2.51 -0.26 -1.59
N PHE A 55 1.54 0.42 -0.98
CA PHE A 55 1.20 0.18 0.42
C PHE A 55 -0.30 0.14 0.69
N LEU A 56 -0.67 -0.67 1.70
CA LEU A 56 -1.96 -0.63 2.38
C LEU A 56 -1.73 -0.29 3.85
N ARG A 57 -2.53 0.60 4.43
CA ARG A 57 -2.53 0.82 5.89
C ARG A 57 -3.67 0.06 6.54
N VAL A 58 -3.33 -0.81 7.50
CA VAL A 58 -4.26 -1.65 8.26
C VAL A 58 -4.03 -1.48 9.78
N PRO A 59 -5.01 -1.78 10.65
CA PRO A 59 -4.81 -1.73 12.10
C PRO A 59 -3.65 -2.61 12.55
N SER A 60 -2.89 -2.10 13.52
CA SER A 60 -1.85 -2.86 14.22
C SER A 60 -2.36 -3.31 15.59
N ASP A 61 -1.87 -4.45 16.08
CA ASP A 61 -2.18 -4.98 17.43
C ASP A 61 -1.76 -4.02 18.56
N GLY A 62 -0.76 -3.16 18.31
CA GLY A 62 -0.29 -2.14 19.26
C GLY A 62 -1.07 -0.82 19.24
N GLY A 63 -2.13 -0.73 18.44
CA GLY A 63 -2.85 0.52 18.17
C GLY A 63 -2.22 1.32 17.03
N GLY A 64 -3.05 2.10 16.34
CA GLY A 64 -2.65 2.83 15.13
C GLY A 64 -2.66 1.96 13.87
N LEU A 65 -2.05 2.49 12.81
CA LEU A 65 -2.00 1.84 11.51
C LEU A 65 -0.58 1.35 11.20
N MET A 66 -0.48 0.15 10.66
CA MET A 66 0.73 -0.43 10.09
C MET A 66 0.65 -0.38 8.57
N ALA A 67 1.74 0.03 7.92
CA ALA A 67 1.88 -0.06 6.47
C ALA A 67 2.29 -1.49 6.08
N MET A 68 1.52 -2.07 5.17
CA MET A 68 1.85 -3.29 4.46
C MET A 68 2.37 -2.90 3.08
N GLU A 69 3.67 -3.08 2.87
CA GLU A 69 4.35 -2.73 1.62
C GLU A 69 4.58 -3.95 0.73
N PHE A 70 4.55 -3.72 -0.57
CA PHE A 70 4.88 -4.70 -1.59
C PHE A 70 5.44 -4.00 -2.85
N ASP A 71 6.23 -4.75 -3.60
CA ASP A 71 7.05 -4.24 -4.72
C ASP A 71 6.22 -3.54 -5.81
N GLU A 72 6.77 -2.46 -6.38
CA GLU A 72 6.18 -1.70 -7.49
C GLU A 72 5.65 -2.59 -8.63
N ALA A 73 6.37 -3.65 -9.02
CA ALA A 73 5.99 -4.54 -10.11
C ALA A 73 4.74 -5.38 -9.81
N THR A 74 4.25 -5.38 -8.57
CA THR A 74 3.11 -6.20 -8.17
C THR A 74 1.78 -5.70 -8.73
N LEU A 75 1.64 -4.40 -8.99
CA LEU A 75 0.42 -3.79 -9.52
C LEU A 75 0.73 -2.92 -10.73
N ASP A 76 -0.22 -2.91 -11.67
CA ASP A 76 -0.26 -2.00 -12.80
C ASP A 76 -1.35 -0.95 -12.52
N ALA A 77 -0.97 0.33 -12.44
CA ALA A 77 -1.90 1.42 -12.18
C ALA A 77 -2.97 1.56 -13.28
N GLU A 78 -2.68 1.19 -14.52
CA GLU A 78 -3.65 1.25 -15.61
C GLU A 78 -4.55 -0.01 -15.65
N ARG A 79 -4.22 -1.04 -14.85
CA ARG A 79 -4.94 -2.32 -14.80
C ARG A 79 -5.11 -2.85 -13.38
N LEU A 80 -5.52 -1.98 -12.46
CA LEU A 80 -5.73 -2.36 -11.06
C LEU A 80 -6.76 -3.49 -10.91
N PRO A 81 -6.60 -4.40 -9.93
CA PRO A 81 -7.57 -5.47 -9.66
C PRO A 81 -8.99 -4.92 -9.50
N PRO A 82 -10.02 -5.51 -10.16
CA PRO A 82 -11.38 -5.01 -10.09
C PRO A 82 -11.97 -4.94 -8.68
N ALA A 83 -11.56 -5.85 -7.78
CA ALA A 83 -11.99 -5.84 -6.39
C ALA A 83 -11.42 -4.66 -5.61
N LEU A 84 -10.16 -4.27 -5.89
CA LEU A 84 -9.52 -3.10 -5.29
C LEU A 84 -10.25 -1.82 -5.70
N GLN A 85 -10.51 -1.65 -7.00
CA GLN A 85 -11.21 -0.47 -7.50
C GLN A 85 -12.63 -0.34 -6.91
N ARG A 86 -13.36 -1.45 -6.79
CA ARG A 86 -14.72 -1.46 -6.21
C ARG A 86 -14.75 -1.12 -4.72
N ASN A 87 -13.74 -1.53 -3.96
CA ASN A 87 -13.69 -1.30 -2.52
C ASN A 87 -12.98 0.01 -2.11
N MET A 88 -12.45 0.75 -3.08
CA MET A 88 -11.79 2.05 -2.88
C MET A 88 -12.46 3.14 -3.73
N PRO A 89 -13.72 3.49 -3.45
CA PRO A 89 -14.41 4.54 -4.19
C PRO A 89 -13.66 5.87 -4.02
N GLY A 90 -13.46 6.58 -5.12
CA GLY A 90 -12.74 7.86 -5.13
C GLY A 90 -11.22 7.74 -5.14
N LEU A 91 -10.67 6.58 -5.52
CA LEU A 91 -9.22 6.39 -5.72
C LEU A 91 -8.64 7.46 -6.65
N ASP A 92 -7.67 8.23 -6.15
CA ASP A 92 -6.97 9.26 -6.90
C ASP A 92 -5.87 8.65 -7.79
N MET A 93 -6.24 8.38 -9.04
CA MET A 93 -5.31 7.86 -10.04
C MET A 93 -4.18 8.84 -10.38
N ASN A 94 -4.35 10.15 -10.18
CA ASN A 94 -3.30 11.12 -10.43
C ASN A 94 -2.21 11.03 -9.36
N ALA A 95 -2.60 10.82 -8.10
CA ALA A 95 -1.65 10.57 -7.01
C ALA A 95 -0.81 9.31 -7.30
N LEU A 96 -1.42 8.21 -7.75
CA LEU A 96 -0.69 6.99 -8.12
C LEU A 96 0.28 7.21 -9.27
N ARG A 97 -0.18 7.87 -10.35
CA ARG A 97 0.66 8.18 -11.51
C ARG A 97 1.82 9.10 -11.14
N ALA A 98 1.62 10.06 -10.24
CA ALA A 98 2.69 10.93 -9.76
C ALA A 98 3.77 10.13 -9.01
N GLY A 99 3.38 9.21 -8.13
CA GLY A 99 4.32 8.32 -7.44
C GLY A 99 5.09 7.41 -8.39
N LEU A 100 4.41 6.78 -9.34
CA LEU A 100 5.05 5.95 -10.36
C LEU A 100 5.97 6.77 -11.28
N ALA A 101 5.62 8.01 -11.59
CA ALA A 101 6.47 8.91 -12.38
C ALA A 101 7.75 9.30 -11.62
N ALA A 102 7.70 9.41 -10.29
CA ALA A 102 8.89 9.62 -9.47
C ALA A 102 9.82 8.38 -9.52
N ALA A 103 9.25 7.18 -9.37
CA ALA A 103 10.00 5.92 -9.45
C ALA A 103 10.62 5.68 -10.84
N ALA A 104 9.90 6.03 -11.92
CA ALA A 104 10.36 5.89 -13.30
C ALA A 104 11.61 6.73 -13.64
N ARG A 105 11.98 7.71 -12.81
CA ARG A 105 13.24 8.47 -12.94
C ARG A 105 14.47 7.70 -12.50
N GLY A 106 14.29 6.52 -11.91
CA GLY A 106 15.32 5.53 -11.66
C GLY A 106 15.86 5.53 -10.24
N PRO A 107 16.60 4.47 -9.85
CA PRO A 107 16.88 4.12 -8.45
C PRO A 107 17.84 5.05 -7.70
N ARG A 108 18.38 6.09 -8.35
CA ARG A 108 19.26 7.09 -7.72
C ARG A 108 18.61 8.47 -7.60
N ASN A 109 17.30 8.56 -7.83
CA ASN A 109 16.56 9.82 -7.79
C ASN A 109 16.09 10.15 -6.36
N PHE A 110 17.03 10.48 -5.48
CA PHE A 110 16.73 10.69 -4.05
C PHE A 110 15.85 11.93 -3.80
N GLU A 111 15.85 12.91 -4.70
CA GLU A 111 15.14 14.18 -4.52
C GLU A 111 13.61 14.03 -4.60
N ASP A 112 13.11 13.07 -5.38
CA ASP A 112 11.68 12.85 -5.55
C ASP A 112 11.11 11.82 -4.54
N SER A 113 11.81 11.57 -3.43
CA SER A 113 11.30 10.71 -2.36
C SER A 113 9.94 11.20 -1.84
N GLY A 114 9.01 10.29 -1.59
CA GLY A 114 7.67 10.68 -1.18
C GLY A 114 6.70 9.55 -0.98
N GLU A 115 5.53 9.91 -0.46
CA GLU A 115 4.39 9.02 -0.31
C GLU A 115 3.14 9.68 -0.90
N TRP A 116 2.45 8.97 -1.78
CA TRP A 116 1.23 9.38 -2.46
C TRP A 116 0.09 8.50 -1.99
N VAL A 117 -0.67 8.99 -1.01
CA VAL A 117 -1.90 8.34 -0.54
C VAL A 117 -3.01 8.63 -1.54
N ALA A 118 -3.37 7.63 -2.33
CA ALA A 118 -4.39 7.76 -3.38
C ALA A 118 -5.81 7.49 -2.87
N TRP A 119 -5.94 6.80 -1.74
CA TRP A 119 -7.24 6.56 -1.14
C TRP A 119 -7.14 6.53 0.38
N ARG A 120 -8.15 7.10 1.04
CA ARG A 120 -8.37 7.02 2.48
C ARG A 120 -9.81 6.64 2.76
N ARG A 121 -10.00 5.73 3.70
CA ARG A 121 -11.31 5.42 4.25
C ARG A 121 -11.86 6.67 4.91
N ALA A 122 -13.07 7.08 4.49
CA ALA A 122 -13.80 8.11 5.21
C ALA A 122 -14.01 7.66 6.66
N ALA A 123 -13.65 8.52 7.63
CA ALA A 123 -14.03 8.29 9.01
C ALA A 123 -15.56 8.14 9.05
N ALA A 124 -16.05 7.06 9.65
CA ALA A 124 -17.48 6.95 9.89
C ALA A 124 -17.86 8.14 10.78
N THR A 125 -18.63 9.09 10.24
CA THR A 125 -19.24 10.13 11.07
C THR A 125 -20.06 9.38 12.13
N PRO A 126 -19.75 9.49 13.43
CA PRO A 126 -20.62 8.91 14.43
C PRO A 126 -22.00 9.56 14.24
N GLY A 127 -22.99 8.75 13.85
CA GLY A 127 -24.36 9.23 13.76
C GLY A 127 -24.77 9.82 15.10
N PRO A 128 -25.67 10.83 15.12
CA PRO A 128 -26.11 11.42 16.38
C PRO A 128 -26.64 10.29 17.27
N GLY A 129 -26.01 10.10 18.43
CA GLY A 129 -26.49 9.16 19.44
C GLY A 129 -27.94 9.50 19.81
N PRO A 130 -28.75 8.51 20.23
CA PRO A 130 -30.13 8.76 20.59
C PRO A 130 -30.20 9.81 21.71
N ALA A 131 -31.07 10.80 21.52
CA ALA A 131 -31.37 11.87 22.47
C ALA A 131 -32.08 11.35 23.72
#